data_AF-A0A3N5SP75-F1
#
_entry.id   AF-A0A3N5SP75-F1
#
_cell.length_a   1.000
_cell.length_b   1.000
_cell.length_c   1.000
_cell.angle_alpha   90.00
_cell.angle_beta   90.00
_cell.angle_gamma   90.00
#
_symmetry.space_group_name_H-M   'P 1'
#
loop_
_entity.id
_entity.type
_entity.pdbx_description
1 polymer ?
#
loop_
_entity_poly.entity_id
_entity_poly.type
_entity_poly.pdbx_seq_one_letter_code
_entity_poly.pdbx_strand_id
1 'polypeptide(L)'
;MVENILKERLTHIFEWYRGMVSEKTGRLVYLFDPKANTSVSDGSPIRDIASAWDMEILSEFLNRQELGPVIERSLEHYSHYLIRRDGYTILDPKLLEEPSSIAHSAFMLLSLVHSRLPDRKEKVRLLADGILVQQRPDGSYKIYFGSERDDGLDFYPGEAMFALLEAYKMTSEKKYLESVEQGFVYYKTRYYERNRVQPSLLAFFANWQSQFCRLLYEYTQREELKNQVREYVFQLHDRIVERNFYERVRRYPEKQVSVEVACALEGLNDAYAIAPEEYEDLRKRYHESLCISLAYLLKLQCVRRCAEK
;
A
#
# COMPACT_ATOMS: atom_id res chain seq x y z
N MET A 1 27.08 4.22 6.86
CA MET A 1 26.60 5.55 7.35
C MET A 1 25.13 5.76 7.02
N VAL A 2 24.71 5.66 5.74
CA VAL A 2 23.30 5.82 5.33
C VAL A 2 22.37 4.77 5.95
N GLU A 3 22.78 3.50 5.97
CA GLU A 3 22.02 2.40 6.58
C GLU A 3 21.73 2.64 8.08
N ASN A 4 22.74 3.14 8.82
CA ASN A 4 22.59 3.46 10.25
C ASN A 4 21.59 4.61 10.46
N ILE A 5 21.63 5.64 9.61
CA ILE A 5 20.68 6.77 9.67
C ILE A 5 19.26 6.27 9.38
N LEU A 6 19.07 5.47 8.33
CA LEU A 6 17.75 4.94 7.99
C LEU A 6 17.18 4.08 9.12
N LYS A 7 18.00 3.19 9.70
CA LYS A 7 17.58 2.32 10.81
C LYS A 7 17.22 3.13 12.06
N GLU A 8 17.99 4.15 12.40
CA GLU A 8 17.68 5.08 13.49
C GLU A 8 16.34 5.78 13.25
N ARG A 9 16.12 6.26 12.03
CA ARG A 9 14.92 7.00 11.60
C ARG A 9 13.67 6.14 11.62
N LEU A 10 13.77 4.90 11.14
CA LEU A 10 12.71 3.89 11.25
C LEU A 10 12.43 3.51 12.71
N THR A 11 13.45 3.47 13.57
CA THR A 11 13.26 3.27 15.02
C THR A 11 12.47 4.42 15.64
N HIS A 12 12.67 5.66 15.18
CA HIS A 12 11.87 6.80 15.66
C HIS A 12 10.40 6.69 15.23
N ILE A 13 10.12 6.26 13.99
CA ILE A 13 8.76 5.96 13.54
C ILE A 13 8.13 4.86 14.41
N PHE A 14 8.86 3.79 14.69
CA PHE A 14 8.38 2.71 15.56
C PHE A 14 8.00 3.24 16.96
N GLU A 15 8.82 4.11 17.54
CA GLU A 15 8.50 4.74 18.83
C GLU A 15 7.32 5.72 18.73
N TRP A 16 7.12 6.38 17.59
CA TRP A 16 5.96 7.25 17.36
C TRP A 16 4.65 6.45 17.27
N TYR A 17 4.66 5.28 16.63
CA TYR A 17 3.51 4.36 16.59
C TYR A 17 3.01 3.95 17.99
N ARG A 18 3.86 4.00 19.02
CA ARG A 18 3.44 3.77 20.41
C ARG A 18 2.42 4.82 20.90
N GLY A 19 2.50 6.04 20.38
CA GLY A 19 1.53 7.10 20.65
C GLY A 19 0.21 6.91 19.91
N MET A 20 0.19 6.12 18.85
CA MET A 20 -1.02 5.78 18.08
C MET A 20 -1.83 4.64 18.73
N VAL A 21 -1.52 4.26 19.97
CA VAL A 21 -2.28 3.24 20.69
C VAL A 21 -3.33 3.94 21.54
N SER A 22 -4.61 3.68 21.26
CA SER A 22 -5.71 4.19 22.06
C SER A 22 -5.63 3.64 23.48
N GLU A 23 -5.58 4.51 24.49
CA GLU A 23 -5.59 4.11 25.90
C GLU A 23 -6.87 3.34 26.28
N LYS A 24 -7.99 3.64 25.61
CA LYS A 24 -9.28 3.01 25.90
C LYS A 24 -9.37 1.59 25.37
N THR A 25 -8.86 1.34 24.16
CA THR A 25 -9.06 0.06 23.46
C THR A 25 -7.78 -0.78 23.41
N GLY A 26 -6.62 -0.17 23.60
CA GLY A 26 -5.31 -0.78 23.38
C GLY A 26 -5.03 -1.10 21.90
N ARG A 27 -5.79 -0.51 20.97
CA ARG A 27 -5.68 -0.72 19.52
C ARG A 27 -4.98 0.45 18.84
N LEU A 28 -4.46 0.20 17.65
CA LEU A 28 -3.96 1.24 16.76
C LEU A 28 -5.11 2.11 16.26
N VAL A 29 -4.81 3.41 16.16
CA VAL A 29 -5.69 4.41 15.55
C VAL A 29 -4.87 5.20 14.54
N TYR A 30 -5.45 5.46 13.37
CA TYR A 30 -4.72 6.06 12.25
C TYR A 30 -4.25 7.50 12.50
N LEU A 31 -5.01 8.33 13.22
CA LEU A 31 -4.66 9.74 13.44
C LEU A 31 -4.35 10.03 14.90
N PHE A 32 -3.10 10.44 15.13
CA PHE A 32 -2.62 10.92 16.42
C PHE A 32 -1.96 12.29 16.24
N ASP A 33 -2.39 13.26 17.04
CA ASP A 33 -1.73 14.56 17.14
C ASP A 33 -0.66 14.51 18.26
N PRO A 34 0.64 14.50 17.93
CA PRO A 34 1.69 14.47 18.93
C PRO A 34 1.83 15.79 19.71
N LYS A 35 1.32 16.91 19.20
CA LYS A 35 1.34 18.20 19.92
C LYS A 35 0.26 18.24 20.99
N ALA A 36 -0.95 17.79 20.66
CA ALA A 36 -2.05 17.71 21.60
C ALA A 36 -2.01 16.44 22.48
N ASN A 37 -1.22 15.43 22.09
CA ASN A 37 -1.20 14.10 22.68
C ASN A 37 -2.60 13.45 22.69
N THR A 38 -3.33 13.60 21.58
CA THR A 38 -4.71 13.12 21.43
C THR A 38 -4.90 12.41 20.11
N SER A 39 -5.69 11.34 20.13
CA SER A 39 -6.23 10.74 18.91
C SER A 39 -7.24 11.67 18.26
N VAL A 40 -7.18 11.83 16.94
CA VAL A 40 -8.11 12.69 16.18
C VAL A 40 -9.19 11.79 15.54
N SER A 41 -10.44 12.04 15.93
CA SER A 41 -11.71 11.50 15.39
C SER A 41 -12.03 10.01 15.59
N ASP A 42 -13.30 9.69 15.26
CA ASP A 42 -13.80 8.33 15.03
C ASP A 42 -12.97 7.70 13.89
N GLY A 43 -12.55 6.45 14.08
CA GLY A 43 -11.52 5.79 13.28
C GLY A 43 -11.85 5.68 11.80
N SER A 44 -10.82 5.43 10.99
CA SER A 44 -10.98 5.06 9.58
C SER A 44 -10.61 3.59 9.47
N PRO A 45 -11.58 2.65 9.44
CA PRO A 45 -11.29 1.22 9.50
C PRO A 45 -10.21 0.75 8.53
N ILE A 46 -10.28 1.17 7.27
CA ILE A 46 -9.26 0.85 6.26
C ILE A 46 -7.85 1.30 6.69
N ARG A 47 -7.73 2.50 7.28
CA ARG A 47 -6.44 3.07 7.68
C ARG A 47 -5.94 2.54 9.02
N ASP A 48 -6.85 2.20 9.92
CA ASP A 48 -6.52 1.53 11.19
C ASP A 48 -5.96 0.12 10.90
N ILE A 49 -6.57 -0.61 9.94
CA ILE A 49 -6.05 -1.88 9.45
C ILE A 49 -4.68 -1.68 8.76
N ALA A 50 -4.56 -0.69 7.87
CA ALA A 50 -3.29 -0.38 7.21
C ALA A 50 -2.17 -0.03 8.21
N SER A 51 -2.49 0.66 9.31
CA SER A 51 -1.52 0.96 10.38
C SER A 51 -1.00 -0.31 11.05
N ALA A 52 -1.85 -1.32 11.21
CA ALA A 52 -1.43 -2.62 11.73
C ALA A 52 -0.50 -3.36 10.77
N TRP A 53 -0.78 -3.29 9.46
CA TRP A 53 0.09 -3.82 8.42
C TRP A 53 1.47 -3.14 8.39
N ASP A 54 1.50 -1.80 8.38
CA ASP A 54 2.74 -1.00 8.42
C ASP A 54 3.59 -1.37 9.63
N MET A 55 2.95 -1.53 10.79
CA MET A 55 3.63 -1.91 12.02
C MET A 55 4.18 -3.33 12.00
N GLU A 56 3.50 -4.29 11.37
CA GLU A 56 4.08 -5.64 11.18
C GLU A 56 5.35 -5.57 10.32
N ILE A 57 5.29 -4.90 9.17
CA ILE A 57 6.45 -4.76 8.28
C ILE A 57 7.61 -4.09 9.01
N LEU A 58 7.34 -2.98 9.73
CA LEU A 58 8.36 -2.25 10.46
C LEU A 58 8.95 -3.07 11.61
N SER A 59 8.10 -3.80 12.34
CA SER A 59 8.48 -4.69 13.44
C SER A 59 9.39 -5.81 12.95
N GLU A 60 9.05 -6.44 11.83
CA GLU A 60 9.87 -7.46 11.18
C GLU A 60 11.23 -6.88 10.73
N PHE A 61 11.23 -5.74 10.03
CA PHE A 61 12.44 -5.10 9.52
C PHE A 61 13.42 -4.69 10.64
N LEU A 62 12.91 -4.12 11.73
CA LEU A 62 13.72 -3.70 12.87
C LEU A 62 14.06 -4.86 13.82
N ASN A 63 13.49 -6.05 13.60
CA ASN A 63 13.51 -7.18 14.53
C ASN A 63 13.05 -6.77 15.95
N ARG A 64 11.91 -6.07 16.01
CA ARG A 64 11.30 -5.53 17.24
C ARG A 64 9.88 -6.04 17.36
N GLN A 65 9.54 -6.64 18.49
CA GLN A 65 8.29 -7.37 18.69
C GLN A 65 7.44 -6.82 19.84
N GLU A 66 7.88 -5.73 20.44
CA GLU A 66 7.28 -5.12 21.62
C GLU A 66 5.85 -4.62 21.38
N LEU A 67 5.50 -4.34 20.12
CA LEU A 67 4.16 -3.93 19.71
C LEU A 67 3.30 -5.06 19.13
N GLY A 68 3.81 -6.29 19.10
CA GLY A 68 3.06 -7.47 18.66
C GLY A 68 1.68 -7.60 19.31
N PRO A 69 1.55 -7.50 20.65
CA PRO A 69 0.24 -7.59 21.31
C PRO A 69 -0.76 -6.48 20.91
N VAL A 70 -0.26 -5.30 20.51
CA VAL A 70 -1.10 -4.19 20.04
C VAL A 70 -1.61 -4.46 18.63
N ILE A 71 -0.72 -4.96 17.77
CA ILE A 71 -1.06 -5.37 16.40
C ILE A 71 -2.10 -6.50 16.44
N GLU A 72 -1.83 -7.57 17.19
CA GLU A 72 -2.72 -8.72 17.33
C GLU A 72 -4.10 -8.29 17.80
N ARG A 73 -4.18 -7.45 18.85
CA ARG A 73 -5.47 -6.92 19.35
C ARG A 73 -6.21 -6.10 18.30
N SER A 74 -5.49 -5.31 17.51
CA SER A 74 -6.08 -4.50 16.44
C SER A 74 -6.65 -5.39 15.33
N LEU A 75 -5.91 -6.41 14.91
CA LEU A 75 -6.33 -7.36 13.89
C LEU A 75 -7.41 -8.34 14.37
N GLU A 76 -7.40 -8.72 15.65
CA GLU A 76 -8.49 -9.49 16.25
C GLU A 76 -9.79 -8.71 16.21
N HIS A 77 -9.75 -7.41 16.56
CA HIS A 77 -10.93 -6.55 16.48
C HIS A 77 -11.55 -6.56 15.07
N TYR A 78 -10.76 -6.30 14.03
CA TYR A 78 -11.28 -6.33 12.65
C TYR A 78 -11.54 -7.76 12.13
N SER A 79 -10.93 -8.80 12.72
CA SER A 79 -11.30 -10.19 12.43
C SER A 79 -12.75 -10.49 12.82
N HIS A 80 -13.30 -9.82 13.84
CA HIS A 80 -14.72 -9.97 14.19
C HIS A 80 -15.65 -9.31 13.17
N TYR A 81 -15.12 -8.47 12.29
CA TYR A 81 -15.90 -7.81 11.24
C TYR A 81 -16.00 -8.72 10.01
N LEU A 82 -15.23 -9.81 9.95
CA LEU A 82 -15.25 -10.73 8.84
C LEU A 82 -16.57 -11.51 8.82
N ILE A 83 -17.31 -11.34 7.72
CA ILE A 83 -18.54 -12.07 7.46
C ILE A 83 -18.37 -12.97 6.23
N ARG A 84 -18.78 -14.23 6.39
CA ARG A 84 -18.72 -15.21 5.30
C ARG A 84 -19.91 -15.01 4.36
N ARG A 85 -19.62 -15.02 3.07
CA ARG A 85 -20.56 -15.08 1.95
C ARG A 85 -20.26 -16.35 1.15
N ASP A 86 -21.01 -16.61 0.09
CA ASP A 86 -20.95 -17.83 -0.73
C ASP A 86 -19.52 -18.21 -1.18
N GLY A 87 -18.76 -18.90 -0.32
CA GLY A 87 -17.37 -19.29 -0.56
C GLY A 87 -16.28 -18.26 -0.24
N TYR A 88 -16.62 -17.02 0.15
CA TYR A 88 -15.65 -15.93 0.39
C TYR A 88 -15.96 -15.13 1.66
N THR A 89 -15.13 -14.15 1.99
CA THR A 89 -15.32 -13.26 3.15
C THR A 89 -15.08 -11.80 2.79
N ILE A 90 -15.84 -10.91 3.43
CA ILE A 90 -15.68 -9.45 3.36
C ILE A 90 -15.72 -8.88 4.78
N LEU A 91 -15.37 -7.61 4.95
CA LEU A 91 -15.65 -6.91 6.20
C LEU A 91 -17.12 -6.45 6.24
N ASP A 92 -17.76 -6.55 7.40
CA ASP A 92 -19.18 -6.21 7.57
C ASP A 92 -19.38 -4.70 7.46
N PRO A 93 -20.08 -4.19 6.43
CA PRO A 93 -20.32 -2.76 6.27
C PRO A 93 -21.10 -2.14 7.45
N LYS A 94 -21.86 -2.92 8.22
CA LYS A 94 -22.56 -2.41 9.41
C LYS A 94 -21.60 -2.12 10.55
N LEU A 95 -20.60 -2.97 10.74
CA LEU A 95 -19.61 -2.80 11.80
C LEU A 95 -18.54 -1.78 11.41
N LEU A 96 -18.24 -1.68 10.11
CA LEU A 96 -17.39 -0.62 9.56
C LEU A 96 -18.03 0.77 9.65
N GLU A 97 -19.36 0.84 9.72
CA GLU A 97 -20.14 2.09 9.55
C GLU A 97 -19.89 2.79 8.21
N GLU A 98 -19.35 2.05 7.23
CA GLU A 98 -19.13 2.50 5.85
C GLU A 98 -19.26 1.31 4.87
N PRO A 99 -19.48 1.56 3.56
CA PRO A 99 -19.54 0.49 2.57
C PRO A 99 -18.24 -0.32 2.53
N SER A 100 -18.35 -1.65 2.63
CA SER A 100 -17.20 -2.54 2.46
C SER A 100 -16.68 -2.45 1.03
N SER A 101 -15.41 -2.09 0.88
CA SER A 101 -14.71 -2.01 -0.40
C SER A 101 -13.68 -3.14 -0.56
N ILE A 102 -13.21 -3.37 -1.78
CA ILE A 102 -12.10 -4.29 -2.06
C ILE A 102 -10.81 -3.88 -1.33
N ALA A 103 -10.63 -2.59 -1.05
CA ALA A 103 -9.48 -2.08 -0.31
C ALA A 103 -9.50 -2.50 1.17
N HIS A 104 -10.67 -2.54 1.80
CA HIS A 104 -10.81 -3.11 3.14
C HIS A 104 -10.34 -4.57 3.18
N SER A 105 -10.79 -5.38 2.22
CA SER A 105 -10.35 -6.76 2.09
C SER A 105 -8.85 -6.86 1.79
N ALA A 106 -8.31 -5.97 0.94
CA ALA A 106 -6.90 -5.92 0.58
C ALA A 106 -6.01 -5.62 1.81
N PHE A 107 -6.27 -4.55 2.55
CA PHE A 107 -5.46 -4.21 3.73
C PHE A 107 -5.61 -5.23 4.87
N MET A 108 -6.81 -5.79 5.05
CA MET A 108 -6.99 -6.86 6.04
C MET A 108 -6.19 -8.12 5.65
N LEU A 109 -6.20 -8.47 4.37
CA LEU A 109 -5.40 -9.57 3.84
C LEU A 109 -3.91 -9.32 4.03
N LEU A 110 -3.41 -8.16 3.59
CA LEU A 110 -2.00 -7.78 3.73
C LEU A 110 -1.54 -7.83 5.20
N SER A 111 -2.36 -7.31 6.11
CA SER A 111 -2.10 -7.41 7.55
C SER A 111 -2.00 -8.87 8.01
N LEU A 112 -2.93 -9.73 7.57
CA LEU A 112 -3.00 -11.13 8.00
C LEU A 112 -1.85 -11.97 7.47
N VAL A 113 -1.31 -11.68 6.28
CA VAL A 113 -0.17 -12.40 5.68
C VAL A 113 1.06 -12.36 6.60
N HIS A 114 1.29 -11.21 7.26
CA HIS A 114 2.42 -11.01 8.18
C HIS A 114 2.05 -11.30 9.65
N SER A 115 0.77 -11.24 10.01
CA SER A 115 0.30 -11.42 11.40
C SER A 115 0.62 -12.78 12.01
N ARG A 116 0.61 -12.87 13.35
CA ARG A 116 0.71 -14.14 14.10
C ARG A 116 -0.62 -14.80 14.44
N LEU A 117 -1.74 -14.23 13.98
CA LEU A 117 -3.07 -14.72 14.36
C LEU A 117 -3.31 -16.18 13.88
N PRO A 118 -4.08 -16.97 14.66
CA PRO A 118 -4.51 -18.29 14.23
C PRO A 118 -5.36 -18.21 12.97
N ASP A 119 -5.32 -19.28 12.17
CA ASP A 119 -6.09 -19.46 10.93
C ASP A 119 -5.88 -18.37 9.87
N ARG A 120 -4.81 -17.57 9.99
CA ARG A 120 -4.51 -16.47 9.06
C ARG A 120 -4.50 -16.91 7.60
N LYS A 121 -4.01 -18.12 7.29
CA LYS A 121 -3.97 -18.65 5.92
C LYS A 121 -5.38 -18.86 5.34
N GLU A 122 -6.31 -19.39 6.14
CA GLU A 122 -7.71 -19.55 5.69
C GLU A 122 -8.38 -18.19 5.51
N LYS A 123 -8.19 -17.26 6.45
CA LYS A 123 -8.73 -15.90 6.35
C LYS A 123 -8.20 -15.16 5.11
N VAL A 124 -6.89 -15.22 4.85
CA VAL A 124 -6.25 -14.68 3.64
C VAL A 124 -6.90 -15.28 2.39
N ARG A 125 -7.07 -16.60 2.33
CA ARG A 125 -7.72 -17.27 1.20
C ARG A 125 -9.15 -16.77 0.96
N LEU A 126 -9.96 -16.69 2.01
CA LEU A 126 -11.36 -16.27 1.92
C LEU A 126 -11.52 -14.78 1.55
N LEU A 127 -10.61 -13.91 2.03
CA LEU A 127 -10.55 -12.50 1.64
C LEU A 127 -10.11 -12.33 0.19
N ALA A 128 -9.10 -13.10 -0.24
CA ALA A 128 -8.64 -13.11 -1.63
C ALA A 128 -9.76 -13.57 -2.58
N ASP A 129 -10.49 -14.64 -2.22
CA ASP A 129 -11.68 -15.08 -2.94
C ASP A 129 -12.76 -13.98 -2.99
N GLY A 130 -12.85 -13.15 -1.95
CA GLY A 130 -13.72 -11.97 -1.93
C GLY A 130 -13.31 -10.90 -2.93
N ILE A 131 -12.01 -10.66 -3.09
CA ILE A 131 -11.49 -9.76 -4.12
C ILE A 131 -11.76 -10.34 -5.53
N LEU A 132 -11.58 -11.65 -5.72
CA LEU A 132 -11.81 -12.32 -7.01
C LEU A 132 -13.25 -12.17 -7.50
N VAL A 133 -14.25 -12.30 -6.63
CA VAL A 133 -15.67 -12.18 -7.05
C VAL A 133 -16.05 -10.77 -7.52
N GLN A 134 -15.21 -9.76 -7.22
CA GLN A 134 -15.39 -8.40 -7.70
C GLN A 134 -14.75 -8.16 -9.07
N GLN A 135 -13.93 -9.09 -9.57
CA GLN A 135 -13.36 -8.97 -10.91
C GLN A 135 -14.43 -9.17 -11.98
N ARG A 136 -14.53 -8.21 -12.88
CA ARG A 136 -15.42 -8.23 -14.04
C ARG A 136 -14.81 -9.02 -15.19
N PRO A 137 -15.61 -9.48 -16.17
CA PRO A 137 -15.10 -10.20 -17.34
C PRO A 137 -14.06 -9.43 -18.17
N ASP A 138 -14.05 -8.09 -18.11
CA ASP A 138 -13.06 -7.26 -18.80
C ASP A 138 -11.73 -7.10 -18.05
N GLY A 139 -11.61 -7.67 -16.84
CA GLY A 139 -10.44 -7.61 -15.97
C GLY A 139 -10.50 -6.51 -14.91
N SER A 140 -11.39 -5.53 -15.04
CA SER A 140 -11.54 -4.47 -14.02
C SER A 140 -12.12 -5.01 -12.71
N TYR A 141 -11.82 -4.37 -11.59
CA TYR A 141 -12.43 -4.71 -10.31
C TYR A 141 -13.57 -3.74 -9.99
N LYS A 142 -14.68 -4.29 -9.51
CA LYS A 142 -15.75 -3.54 -8.84
C LYS A 142 -15.28 -3.13 -7.46
N ILE A 143 -15.55 -1.88 -7.07
CA ILE A 143 -14.94 -1.34 -5.86
C ILE A 143 -15.68 -1.77 -4.59
N TYR A 144 -16.99 -1.58 -4.54
CA TYR A 144 -17.78 -1.83 -3.33
C TYR A 144 -18.60 -3.11 -3.44
N PHE A 145 -18.63 -3.89 -2.36
CA PHE A 145 -19.44 -5.10 -2.30
C PHE A 145 -20.93 -4.73 -2.23
N GLY A 146 -21.75 -5.33 -3.09
CA GLY A 146 -23.20 -5.11 -3.10
C GLY A 146 -23.66 -3.71 -3.54
N SER A 147 -22.79 -2.91 -4.17
CA SER A 147 -23.08 -1.54 -4.61
C SER A 147 -22.51 -1.29 -6.00
N GLU A 148 -23.23 -0.61 -6.90
CA GLU A 148 -22.73 -0.24 -8.25
C GLU A 148 -21.73 0.93 -8.25
N ARG A 149 -21.40 1.48 -7.07
CA ARG A 149 -20.41 2.54 -6.95
C ARG A 149 -19.01 2.03 -7.25
N ASP A 150 -18.22 2.87 -7.92
CA ASP A 150 -16.83 2.62 -8.29
C ASP A 150 -15.93 3.85 -8.03
N ASP A 151 -16.33 4.75 -7.13
CA ASP A 151 -15.39 5.75 -6.62
C ASP A 151 -14.21 5.03 -5.92
N GLY A 152 -12.98 5.36 -6.32
CA GLY A 152 -11.76 4.68 -5.86
C GLY A 152 -11.06 3.81 -6.92
N LEU A 153 -11.57 3.75 -8.15
CA LEU A 153 -10.93 3.03 -9.29
C LEU A 153 -9.48 3.42 -9.56
N ASP A 154 -9.06 4.64 -9.18
CA ASP A 154 -7.68 5.09 -9.35
C ASP A 154 -6.70 4.40 -8.37
N PHE A 155 -7.17 3.85 -7.24
CA PHE A 155 -6.29 3.41 -6.15
C PHE A 155 -6.54 1.96 -5.73
N TYR A 156 -7.77 1.66 -5.33
CA TYR A 156 -8.14 0.40 -4.69
C TYR A 156 -7.88 -0.85 -5.53
N PRO A 157 -7.97 -0.82 -6.87
CA PRO A 157 -7.56 -1.96 -7.68
C PRO A 157 -6.07 -2.30 -7.58
N GLY A 158 -5.20 -1.30 -7.43
CA GLY A 158 -3.76 -1.51 -7.24
C GLY A 158 -3.47 -2.23 -5.92
N GLU A 159 -4.09 -1.75 -4.84
CA GLU A 159 -4.05 -2.37 -3.51
C GLU A 159 -4.57 -3.81 -3.54
N ALA A 160 -5.70 -4.05 -4.21
CA ALA A 160 -6.31 -5.36 -4.35
C ALA A 160 -5.41 -6.32 -5.14
N MET A 161 -4.81 -5.87 -6.25
CA MET A 161 -3.88 -6.69 -7.02
C MET A 161 -2.62 -7.02 -6.23
N PHE A 162 -2.10 -6.07 -5.45
CA PHE A 162 -0.97 -6.32 -4.57
C PHE A 162 -1.29 -7.38 -3.50
N ALA A 163 -2.44 -7.25 -2.84
CA ALA A 163 -2.94 -8.22 -1.86
C ALA A 163 -3.12 -9.63 -2.47
N LEU A 164 -3.63 -9.73 -3.70
CA LEU A 164 -3.76 -11.01 -4.40
C LEU A 164 -2.40 -11.67 -4.70
N LEU A 165 -1.37 -10.90 -5.02
CA LEU A 165 -0.02 -11.45 -5.25
C LEU A 165 0.64 -11.93 -3.94
N GLU A 166 0.43 -11.23 -2.83
CA GLU A 166 0.87 -11.73 -1.51
C GLU A 166 0.08 -12.99 -1.09
N ALA A 167 -1.22 -13.07 -1.40
CA ALA A 167 -1.99 -14.30 -1.24
C ALA A 167 -1.43 -15.45 -2.11
N TYR A 168 -1.10 -15.17 -3.37
CA TYR A 168 -0.46 -16.14 -4.27
C TYR A 168 0.86 -16.65 -3.71
N LYS A 169 1.72 -15.76 -3.22
CA LYS A 169 2.99 -16.13 -2.57
C LYS A 169 2.76 -17.05 -1.37
N MET A 170 1.73 -16.79 -0.56
CA MET A 170 1.42 -17.57 0.65
C MET A 170 0.75 -18.93 0.36
N THR A 171 -0.10 -19.02 -0.66
CA THR A 171 -0.95 -20.21 -0.91
C THR A 171 -0.57 -20.99 -2.17
N SER A 172 0.14 -20.36 -3.10
CA SER A 172 0.44 -20.86 -4.46
C SER A 172 -0.81 -21.14 -5.32
N GLU A 173 -1.96 -20.57 -4.98
CA GLU A 173 -3.19 -20.71 -5.77
C GLU A 173 -3.16 -19.82 -7.02
N LYS A 174 -3.02 -20.44 -8.20
CA LYS A 174 -2.84 -19.76 -9.49
C LYS A 174 -3.91 -18.74 -9.84
N LYS A 175 -5.16 -18.95 -9.40
CA LYS A 175 -6.29 -18.05 -9.66
C LYS A 175 -6.02 -16.61 -9.23
N TYR A 176 -5.22 -16.39 -8.18
CA TYR A 176 -4.88 -15.04 -7.72
C TYR A 176 -3.91 -14.35 -8.69
N LEU A 177 -2.87 -15.05 -9.15
CA LEU A 177 -1.97 -14.53 -10.17
C LEU A 177 -2.72 -14.28 -11.48
N GLU A 178 -3.54 -15.22 -11.94
CA GLU A 178 -4.33 -15.10 -13.17
C GLU A 178 -5.26 -13.87 -13.15
N SER A 179 -5.91 -13.62 -12.01
CA SER A 179 -6.75 -12.43 -11.79
C SER A 179 -5.94 -11.14 -11.91
N VAL A 180 -4.74 -11.10 -11.32
CA VAL A 180 -3.85 -9.93 -11.39
C VAL A 180 -3.32 -9.72 -12.80
N GLU A 181 -2.94 -10.77 -13.54
CA GLU A 181 -2.54 -10.68 -14.94
C GLU A 181 -3.65 -10.05 -15.80
N GLN A 182 -4.90 -10.45 -15.60
CA GLN A 182 -6.05 -9.90 -16.31
C GLN A 182 -6.33 -8.44 -15.90
N GLY A 183 -6.28 -8.15 -14.59
CA GLY A 183 -6.45 -6.81 -14.05
C GLY A 183 -5.42 -5.84 -14.60
N PHE A 184 -4.14 -6.21 -14.57
CA PHE A 184 -3.05 -5.42 -15.12
C PHE A 184 -3.31 -5.01 -16.57
N VAL A 185 -3.72 -5.95 -17.43
CA VAL A 185 -4.02 -5.66 -18.84
C VAL A 185 -5.12 -4.60 -18.95
N TYR A 186 -6.18 -4.68 -18.14
CA TYR A 186 -7.22 -3.65 -18.11
C TYR A 186 -6.68 -2.28 -17.68
N TYR A 187 -6.03 -2.20 -16.52
CA TYR A 187 -5.59 -0.91 -15.96
C TYR A 187 -4.51 -0.24 -16.80
N LYS A 188 -3.64 -1.01 -17.46
CA LYS A 188 -2.72 -0.48 -18.47
C LYS A 188 -3.48 0.03 -19.70
N THR A 189 -4.19 -0.85 -20.40
CA THR A 189 -4.64 -0.58 -21.79
C THR A 189 -5.99 0.14 -21.91
N ARG A 190 -6.88 -0.05 -20.94
CA ARG A 190 -8.24 0.49 -20.94
C ARG A 190 -8.40 1.67 -19.98
N TYR A 191 -7.56 1.76 -18.96
CA TYR A 191 -7.61 2.85 -17.98
C TYR A 191 -6.53 3.89 -18.22
N TYR A 192 -5.25 3.53 -18.03
CA TYR A 192 -4.14 4.47 -18.08
C TYR A 192 -3.85 5.00 -19.49
N GLU A 193 -3.68 4.13 -20.49
CA GLU A 193 -3.39 4.52 -21.88
C GLU A 193 -4.53 5.34 -22.51
N ARG A 194 -5.74 5.23 -21.95
CA ARG A 194 -6.91 6.02 -22.34
C ARG A 194 -7.04 7.35 -21.60
N ASN A 195 -5.99 7.76 -20.88
CA ASN A 195 -5.90 9.02 -20.14
C ASN A 195 -7.04 9.22 -19.14
N ARG A 196 -7.47 8.14 -18.45
CA ARG A 196 -8.52 8.22 -17.42
C ARG A 196 -8.01 8.71 -16.07
N VAL A 197 -6.69 8.74 -15.86
CA VAL A 197 -6.06 9.23 -14.63
C VAL A 197 -6.00 10.75 -14.66
N GLN A 198 -6.61 11.40 -13.66
CA GLN A 198 -6.52 12.84 -13.53
C GLN A 198 -5.08 13.29 -13.25
N PRO A 199 -4.60 14.39 -13.85
CA PRO A 199 -3.23 14.85 -13.66
C PRO A 199 -2.82 15.05 -12.18
N SER A 200 -3.73 15.52 -11.34
CA SER A 200 -3.50 15.75 -9.89
C SER A 200 -3.39 14.46 -9.08
N LEU A 201 -3.89 13.33 -9.60
CA LEU A 201 -3.87 12.04 -8.91
C LEU A 201 -2.70 11.16 -9.37
N LEU A 202 -1.90 11.60 -10.33
CA LEU A 202 -0.89 10.77 -10.99
C LEU A 202 0.13 10.18 -10.00
N ALA A 203 0.60 10.94 -9.01
CA ALA A 203 1.57 10.43 -8.04
C ALA A 203 0.98 9.32 -7.16
N PHE A 204 -0.25 9.50 -6.68
CA PHE A 204 -0.98 8.50 -5.91
C PHE A 204 -1.31 7.27 -6.75
N PHE A 205 -1.81 7.47 -7.97
CA PHE A 205 -2.13 6.41 -8.92
C PHE A 205 -0.88 5.58 -9.25
N ALA A 206 0.23 6.24 -9.59
CA ALA A 206 1.47 5.55 -9.91
C ALA A 206 1.98 4.72 -8.74
N ASN A 207 1.91 5.21 -7.49
CA ASN A 207 2.33 4.42 -6.33
C ASN A 207 1.55 3.11 -6.23
N TRP A 208 0.22 3.22 -6.08
CA TRP A 208 -0.62 2.05 -5.84
C TRP A 208 -0.62 1.09 -7.02
N GLN A 209 -0.47 1.59 -8.25
CA GLN A 209 -0.34 0.73 -9.43
C GLN A 209 1.05 0.11 -9.59
N SER A 210 2.10 0.66 -8.97
CA SER A 210 3.47 0.14 -9.10
C SER A 210 3.80 -0.93 -8.08
N GLN A 211 3.20 -0.89 -6.88
CA GLN A 211 3.46 -1.86 -5.82
C GLN A 211 3.23 -3.32 -6.26
N PHE A 212 2.10 -3.59 -6.95
CA PHE A 212 1.86 -4.94 -7.48
C PHE A 212 2.73 -5.27 -8.71
N CYS A 213 3.20 -4.27 -9.46
CA CYS A 213 3.94 -4.49 -10.71
C CYS A 213 5.23 -5.26 -10.48
N ARG A 214 5.97 -4.96 -9.39
CA ARG A 214 7.19 -5.71 -9.07
C ARG A 214 6.90 -7.18 -8.85
N LEU A 215 5.93 -7.51 -7.98
CA LEU A 215 5.56 -8.89 -7.71
C LEU A 215 5.00 -9.59 -8.95
N LEU A 216 4.22 -8.87 -9.78
CA LEU A 216 3.69 -9.43 -11.03
C LEU A 216 4.82 -9.78 -12.00
N TYR A 217 5.82 -8.90 -12.13
CA TYR A 217 7.02 -9.13 -12.93
C TYR A 217 7.81 -10.35 -12.45
N GLU A 218 7.95 -10.51 -11.13
CA GLU A 218 8.67 -11.62 -10.51
C GLU A 218 7.92 -12.96 -10.64
N TYR A 219 6.57 -12.95 -10.53
CA TYR A 219 5.77 -14.18 -10.47
C TYR A 219 5.24 -14.67 -11.82
N THR A 220 4.92 -13.77 -12.75
CA THR A 220 4.42 -14.20 -14.06
C THR A 220 5.49 -14.98 -14.82
N GLN A 221 5.06 -16.03 -15.52
CA GLN A 221 5.93 -16.79 -16.43
C GLN A 221 5.78 -16.34 -17.89
N ARG A 222 4.97 -15.31 -18.15
CA ARG A 222 4.69 -14.79 -19.48
C ARG A 222 5.67 -13.66 -19.81
N GLU A 223 6.67 -13.94 -20.62
CA GLU A 223 7.72 -12.95 -20.97
C GLU A 223 7.16 -11.68 -21.63
N GLU A 224 6.15 -11.83 -22.49
CA GLU A 224 5.39 -10.71 -23.06
C GLU A 224 4.83 -9.80 -21.95
N LEU A 225 4.23 -10.40 -20.91
CA LEU A 225 3.62 -9.66 -19.81
C LEU A 225 4.68 -8.99 -18.94
N LYS A 226 5.82 -9.64 -18.67
CA LYS A 226 6.94 -9.02 -17.95
C LYS A 226 7.41 -7.74 -18.62
N ASN A 227 7.55 -7.78 -19.95
CA ASN A 227 7.96 -6.60 -20.71
C ASN A 227 6.90 -5.50 -20.64
N GLN A 228 5.61 -5.83 -20.73
CA GLN A 228 4.52 -4.86 -20.58
C GLN A 228 4.47 -4.24 -19.18
N VAL A 229 4.68 -5.03 -18.12
CA VAL A 229 4.72 -4.55 -16.73
C VAL A 229 5.88 -3.59 -16.53
N ARG A 230 7.07 -3.95 -17.03
CA ARG A 230 8.26 -3.11 -16.99
C ARG A 230 8.03 -1.78 -17.71
N GLU A 231 7.50 -1.83 -18.93
CA GLU A 231 7.17 -0.63 -19.70
C GLU A 231 6.16 0.25 -18.97
N TYR A 232 5.08 -0.35 -18.44
CA TYR A 232 4.03 0.36 -17.74
C TYR A 232 4.54 1.12 -16.51
N VAL A 233 5.30 0.44 -15.63
CA VAL A 233 5.82 1.07 -14.42
C VAL A 233 6.81 2.20 -14.75
N PHE A 234 7.63 2.04 -15.79
CA PHE A 234 8.53 3.12 -16.22
C PHE A 234 7.75 4.31 -16.78
N GLN A 235 6.73 4.08 -17.60
CA GLN A 235 5.88 5.14 -18.13
C GLN A 235 5.19 5.94 -17.02
N LEU A 236 4.72 5.27 -15.95
CA LEU A 236 4.11 5.96 -14.81
C LEU A 236 5.11 6.89 -14.12
N HIS A 237 6.29 6.38 -13.80
CA HIS A 237 7.28 7.13 -13.04
C HIS A 237 8.04 8.16 -13.87
N ASP A 238 8.29 7.90 -15.16
CA ASP A 238 8.84 8.90 -16.08
C ASP A 238 7.91 10.10 -16.18
N ARG A 239 6.58 9.92 -16.28
CA ARG A 239 5.63 11.05 -16.30
C ARG A 239 5.66 11.88 -15.00
N ILE A 240 5.90 11.26 -13.85
CA ILE A 240 6.06 11.98 -12.58
C ILE A 240 7.35 12.82 -12.61
N VAL A 241 8.45 12.23 -13.08
CA VAL A 241 9.75 12.89 -13.24
C VAL A 241 9.64 14.07 -14.22
N GLU A 242 9.08 13.85 -15.41
CA GLU A 242 8.91 14.85 -16.48
C GLU A 242 8.04 16.03 -16.05
N ARG A 243 7.08 15.79 -15.15
CA ARG A 243 6.28 16.85 -14.53
C ARG A 243 7.04 17.62 -13.46
N ASN A 244 8.35 17.41 -13.30
CA ASN A 244 9.20 18.08 -12.31
C ASN A 244 8.73 17.86 -10.87
N PHE A 245 8.08 16.72 -10.56
CA PHE A 245 7.59 16.44 -9.21
C PHE A 245 8.72 16.48 -8.18
N TYR A 246 9.77 15.66 -8.38
CA TYR A 246 10.90 15.60 -7.46
C TYR A 246 11.71 16.89 -7.41
N GLU A 247 11.79 17.64 -8.52
CA GLU A 247 12.43 18.95 -8.50
C GLU A 247 11.64 19.97 -7.67
N ARG A 248 10.30 19.90 -7.67
CA ARG A 248 9.48 20.71 -6.75
C ARG A 248 9.69 20.30 -5.30
N VAL A 249 9.81 19.00 -5.01
CA VAL A 249 10.14 18.51 -3.66
C VAL A 249 11.47 19.09 -3.19
N ARG A 250 12.48 19.13 -4.07
CA ARG A 250 13.79 19.70 -3.80
C ARG A 250 13.74 21.22 -3.57
N ARG A 251 13.06 21.98 -4.45
CA ARG A 251 13.07 23.46 -4.43
C ARG A 251 12.09 24.09 -3.45
N TYR A 252 10.94 23.44 -3.24
CA TYR A 252 9.82 23.96 -2.46
C TYR A 252 9.27 22.90 -1.50
N PRO A 253 10.12 22.34 -0.60
CA PRO A 253 9.72 21.26 0.31
C PRO A 253 8.52 21.65 1.18
N GLU A 254 8.40 22.92 1.57
CA GLU A 254 7.30 23.46 2.40
C GLU A 254 5.93 23.44 1.73
N LYS A 255 5.88 23.28 0.40
CA LYS A 255 4.63 23.21 -0.38
C LYS A 255 4.18 21.79 -0.67
N GLN A 256 4.95 20.78 -0.24
CA GLN A 256 4.67 19.40 -0.57
C GLN A 256 3.78 18.74 0.48
N VAL A 257 2.90 17.85 0.02
CA VAL A 257 2.14 16.97 0.88
C VAL A 257 3.00 15.72 1.15
N SER A 258 3.31 15.46 2.43
CA SER A 258 4.25 14.39 2.81
C SER A 258 3.83 13.00 2.33
N VAL A 259 2.55 12.67 2.43
CA VAL A 259 2.01 11.38 1.97
C VAL A 259 2.17 11.20 0.46
N GLU A 260 2.04 12.26 -0.34
CA GLU A 260 2.24 12.17 -1.80
C GLU A 260 3.69 11.85 -2.14
N VAL A 261 4.65 12.44 -1.41
CA VAL A 261 6.09 12.16 -1.60
C VAL A 261 6.45 10.75 -1.13
N ALA A 262 5.87 10.28 -0.03
CA ALA A 262 6.04 8.91 0.46
C ALA A 262 5.53 7.89 -0.56
N CYS A 263 4.30 8.08 -1.06
CA CYS A 263 3.75 7.24 -2.12
C CYS A 263 4.62 7.27 -3.39
N ALA A 264 5.03 8.44 -3.87
CA ALA A 264 5.88 8.51 -5.05
C ALA A 264 7.22 7.79 -4.86
N LEU A 265 7.82 7.86 -3.67
CA LEU A 265 9.06 7.16 -3.32
C LEU A 265 8.88 5.63 -3.37
N GLU A 266 7.82 5.10 -2.79
CA GLU A 266 7.53 3.65 -2.75
C GLU A 266 7.42 3.07 -4.17
N GLY A 267 6.51 3.59 -4.99
CA GLY A 267 6.34 3.10 -6.36
C GLY A 267 7.62 3.26 -7.21
N LEU A 268 8.37 4.35 -7.01
CA LEU A 268 9.63 4.55 -7.75
C LEU A 268 10.69 3.53 -7.35
N ASN A 269 10.68 3.07 -6.10
CA ASN A 269 11.59 2.05 -5.62
C ASN A 269 11.29 0.69 -6.29
N ASP A 270 10.01 0.37 -6.50
CA ASP A 270 9.61 -0.83 -7.25
C ASP A 270 10.00 -0.74 -8.73
N ALA A 271 9.82 0.43 -9.35
CA ALA A 271 10.29 0.69 -10.70
C ALA A 271 11.82 0.52 -10.82
N TYR A 272 12.57 1.06 -9.87
CA TYR A 272 14.02 0.94 -9.82
C TYR A 272 14.48 -0.52 -9.62
N ALA A 273 13.78 -1.29 -8.78
CA ALA A 273 14.11 -2.67 -8.48
C ALA A 273 14.04 -3.59 -9.71
N ILE A 274 13.12 -3.33 -10.65
CA ILE A 274 12.97 -4.11 -11.87
C ILE A 274 13.64 -3.48 -13.11
N ALA A 275 14.33 -2.36 -12.94
CA ALA A 275 15.11 -1.71 -13.99
C ALA A 275 16.34 -2.54 -14.38
N PRO A 276 16.47 -2.98 -15.65
CA PRO A 276 17.65 -3.72 -16.08
C PRO A 276 18.93 -2.87 -15.97
N GLU A 277 20.09 -3.51 -15.78
CA GLU A 277 21.37 -2.80 -15.62
C GLU A 277 21.74 -1.97 -16.85
N GLU A 278 21.35 -2.42 -18.05
CA GLU A 278 21.60 -1.73 -19.31
C GLU A 278 20.81 -0.42 -19.46
N TYR A 279 19.88 -0.13 -18.55
CA TYR A 279 19.12 1.13 -18.50
C TYR A 279 19.79 2.14 -17.55
N GLU A 280 21.10 2.35 -17.71
CA GLU A 280 21.93 3.14 -16.78
C GLU A 280 21.38 4.56 -16.54
N ASP A 281 21.02 5.27 -17.60
CA ASP A 281 20.48 6.64 -17.51
C ASP A 281 19.14 6.69 -16.76
N LEU A 282 18.25 5.72 -17.01
CA LEU A 282 16.98 5.59 -16.29
C LEU A 282 17.24 5.33 -14.80
N ARG A 283 18.10 4.34 -14.49
CA ARG A 283 18.46 3.98 -13.12
C ARG A 283 19.07 5.18 -12.39
N LYS A 284 19.93 5.96 -13.05
CA LYS A 284 20.52 7.17 -12.47
C LYS A 284 19.46 8.23 -12.14
N ARG A 285 18.54 8.51 -13.08
CA ARG A 285 17.43 9.45 -12.87
C ARG A 285 16.52 9.02 -11.71
N TYR A 286 16.20 7.73 -11.66
CA TYR A 286 15.36 7.17 -10.59
C TYR A 286 16.08 7.22 -9.25
N HIS A 287 17.34 6.80 -9.19
CA HIS A 287 18.14 6.88 -7.98
C HIS A 287 18.26 8.32 -7.44
N GLU A 288 18.44 9.32 -8.31
CA GLU A 288 18.44 10.72 -7.89
C GLU A 288 17.08 11.12 -7.28
N SER A 289 15.98 10.73 -7.91
CA SER A 289 14.62 11.02 -7.45
C SER A 289 14.27 10.31 -6.12
N LEU A 290 14.74 9.07 -5.95
CA LEU A 290 14.66 8.32 -4.69
C LEU A 290 15.43 9.06 -3.58
N CYS A 291 16.66 9.51 -3.86
CA CYS A 291 17.48 10.25 -2.91
C CYS A 291 16.81 11.56 -2.47
N ILE A 292 16.22 12.32 -3.39
CA ILE A 292 15.49 13.56 -3.08
C ILE A 292 14.32 13.28 -2.13
N SER A 293 13.50 12.30 -2.49
CA SER A 293 12.28 11.98 -1.75
C SER A 293 12.60 11.44 -0.36
N LEU A 294 13.58 10.54 -0.26
CA LEU A 294 14.05 10.03 1.02
C LEU A 294 14.63 11.14 1.89
N ALA A 295 15.49 12.01 1.33
CA ALA A 295 16.04 13.13 2.09
C ALA A 295 14.97 14.10 2.59
N TYR A 296 13.91 14.33 1.81
CA TYR A 296 12.75 15.11 2.24
C TYR A 296 12.02 14.43 3.40
N LEU A 297 11.64 13.15 3.28
CA LEU A 297 10.90 12.43 4.31
C LEU A 297 11.69 12.30 5.62
N LEU A 298 13.00 12.06 5.55
CA LEU A 298 13.86 11.99 6.73
C LEU A 298 13.96 13.32 7.49
N LYS A 299 13.80 14.46 6.80
CA LYS A 299 13.75 15.79 7.42
C LYS A 299 12.42 16.07 8.13
N LEU A 300 11.33 15.47 7.66
CA LEU A 300 10.00 15.64 8.28
C LEU A 300 9.86 14.91 9.62
N GLN A 301 10.60 13.82 9.81
CA GLN A 301 10.48 13.00 11.01
C GLN A 301 10.89 13.78 12.26
N CYS A 302 9.99 13.84 13.24
CA CYS A 302 10.30 14.33 14.57
C CYS A 302 11.44 13.51 15.19
N VAL A 303 12.59 14.13 15.40
CA VAL A 303 13.66 13.58 16.21
C VAL A 303 13.29 13.77 17.69
N ARG A 304 13.44 12.73 18.52
CA ARG A 304 13.32 12.87 19.98
C ARG A 304 14.22 14.05 20.42
N ARG A 305 13.57 15.13 20.88
CA ARG A 305 14.06 16.48 21.26
C ARG A 305 13.77 17.67 20.32
N CYS A 306 13.12 17.50 19.19
CA CYS A 306 12.63 18.64 18.40
C CYS A 306 11.14 18.48 18.08
N ALA A 307 10.30 19.06 18.95
CA ALA A 307 9.27 19.94 18.43
C ALA A 307 10.01 21.15 17.85
N GLU A 308 10.40 21.08 16.58
CA GLU A 308 10.82 22.29 15.89
C GLU A 308 9.58 23.16 15.66
N LYS A 309 9.77 24.45 15.96
CA LYS A 309 8.78 25.46 16.33
C LYS A 309 7.64 25.63 15.34
#